data_AF-A0A0S4MSE9-F1
#
_entry.id   AF-A0A0S4MSE9-F1
#
_cell.length_a   1.000
_cell.length_b   1.000
_cell.length_c   1.000
_cell.angle_alpha   90.00
_cell.angle_beta   90.00
_cell.angle_gamma   90.00
#
_symmetry.space_group_name_H-M   'P 1'
#
loop_
_entity.id
_entity.type
_entity.pdbx_description
1 polymer ?
#
loop_
_entity_poly.entity_id
_entity_poly.type
_entity_poly.pdbx_seq_one_letter_code
_entity_poly.pdbx_strand_id
1 'polypeptide(L)'
;MKEKIIEMIALELTKPRQLTDQIINHILTHYSYTLDQIDKFFSEEFPKIVEKDPMGEDYEIDLLFAPAFTPKVSDKAIFSKILDEIDLTAQDVEDIISELERRNLQANFYITIKRRDETVVRNFSVRLGNVNLRRYVRLLNLEYKPSKEISQMVDVVFRNESDFVKAILRDKFWKEEWREEFLRVYLLYSAGGPGISVEKFNFLLKIFLGNPTASSVYEIYELLQDVIGWSQSQVDNLKTGRKQFFNEMIEQGYRIEGGDKRSVDESELNQRETELRYYIELKDEIGYILENMREFLPINNARRLAKI
;
A
#
# COMPACT_ATOMS: atom_id res chain seq x y z
N MET A 1 -3.57 27.34 3.37
CA MET A 1 -3.45 25.98 2.78
C MET A 1 -2.46 25.11 3.54
N LYS A 2 -1.20 25.54 3.73
CA LYS A 2 -0.20 24.79 4.54
C LYS A 2 -0.68 24.51 5.98
N GLU A 3 -1.26 25.52 6.65
CA GLU A 3 -1.86 25.32 8.00
C GLU A 3 -2.96 24.26 8.01
N LYS A 4 -3.85 24.27 7.01
CA LYS A 4 -4.91 23.28 6.87
C LYS A 4 -4.35 21.86 6.72
N ILE A 5 -3.24 21.68 6.00
CA ILE A 5 -2.56 20.38 5.91
C ILE A 5 -2.00 19.96 7.27
N ILE A 6 -1.35 20.88 7.99
CA ILE A 6 -0.80 20.61 9.32
C ILE A 6 -1.93 20.17 10.28
N GLU A 7 -3.06 20.87 10.27
CA GLU A 7 -4.24 20.49 11.05
C GLU A 7 -4.76 19.11 10.65
N MET A 8 -4.90 18.81 9.36
CA MET A 8 -5.35 17.50 8.88
C MET A 8 -4.39 16.39 9.30
N ILE A 9 -3.07 16.59 9.19
CA ILE A 9 -2.07 15.60 9.62
C ILE A 9 -2.13 15.40 11.14
N ALA A 10 -2.26 16.47 11.92
CA ALA A 10 -2.40 16.37 13.37
C ALA A 10 -3.66 15.57 13.77
N LEU A 11 -4.78 15.82 13.10
CA LEU A 11 -6.01 15.03 13.31
C LEU A 11 -5.78 13.55 12.98
N GLU A 12 -5.13 13.23 11.86
CA GLU A 12 -4.83 11.85 11.53
C GLU A 12 -3.91 11.19 12.55
N LEU A 13 -2.81 11.83 12.93
CA LEU A 13 -1.83 11.33 13.91
C LEU A 13 -2.45 11.05 15.27
N THR A 14 -3.48 11.80 15.65
CA THR A 14 -4.18 11.66 16.95
C THR A 14 -5.39 10.73 16.91
N LYS A 15 -5.82 10.21 15.74
CA LYS A 15 -6.91 9.22 15.68
C LYS A 15 -6.64 7.99 16.56
N PRO A 16 -7.66 7.44 17.25
CA PRO A 16 -7.52 6.19 17.99
C PRO A 16 -7.08 5.02 17.09
N ARG A 17 -6.02 4.30 17.49
CA ARG A 17 -5.45 3.16 16.76
C ARG A 17 -5.45 1.91 17.61
N GLN A 18 -5.86 0.78 17.02
CA GLN A 18 -5.75 -0.50 17.71
C GLN A 18 -4.29 -0.94 17.75
N LEU A 19 -3.79 -1.36 18.92
CA LEU A 19 -2.52 -2.06 18.99
C LEU A 19 -2.68 -3.49 18.51
N THR A 20 -1.71 -3.96 17.73
CA THR A 20 -1.70 -5.33 17.23
C THR A 20 -1.35 -6.31 18.35
N ASP A 21 -1.79 -7.56 18.22
CA ASP A 21 -1.43 -8.63 19.16
C ASP A 21 0.09 -8.80 19.27
N GLN A 22 0.82 -8.54 18.18
CA GLN A 22 2.28 -8.56 18.17
C GLN A 22 2.88 -7.51 19.12
N ILE A 23 2.37 -6.27 19.08
CA ILE A 23 2.82 -5.19 19.97
C ILE A 23 2.50 -5.55 21.42
N ILE A 24 1.28 -6.04 21.67
CA ILE A 24 0.85 -6.44 23.00
C ILE A 24 1.77 -7.57 23.53
N ASN A 25 1.98 -8.62 22.75
CA ASN A 25 2.83 -9.75 23.15
C ASN A 25 4.28 -9.33 23.42
N HIS A 26 4.83 -8.40 22.64
CA HIS A 26 6.15 -7.81 22.90
C HIS A 26 6.19 -7.11 24.25
N ILE A 27 5.19 -6.26 24.54
CA ILE A 27 5.10 -5.53 25.81
C ILE A 27 5.05 -6.52 26.99
N LEU A 28 4.17 -7.53 26.91
CA LEU A 28 3.98 -8.51 27.97
C LEU A 28 5.24 -9.34 28.23
N THR A 29 5.93 -9.76 27.17
CA THR A 29 7.09 -10.64 27.26
C THR A 29 8.36 -9.88 27.66
N HIS A 30 8.63 -8.75 27.00
CA HIS A 30 9.89 -8.03 27.15
C HIS A 30 9.94 -7.20 28.43
N TYR A 31 8.83 -6.54 28.79
CA TYR A 31 8.77 -5.69 29.99
C TYR A 31 8.17 -6.41 31.20
N SER A 32 7.88 -7.71 31.10
CA SER A 32 7.34 -8.55 32.19
C SER A 32 6.02 -8.03 32.78
N TYR A 33 5.15 -7.47 31.93
CA TYR A 33 3.80 -7.04 32.31
C TYR A 33 2.77 -8.12 31.99
N THR A 34 1.65 -8.12 32.72
CA THR A 34 0.47 -8.91 32.37
C THR A 34 -0.58 -8.05 31.66
N LEU A 35 -1.53 -8.68 30.97
CA LEU A 35 -2.55 -7.95 30.19
C LEU A 35 -3.44 -7.05 31.06
N ASP A 36 -3.67 -7.42 32.31
CA ASP A 36 -4.39 -6.60 33.30
C ASP A 36 -3.58 -5.38 33.78
N GLN A 37 -2.25 -5.42 33.65
CA GLN A 37 -1.32 -4.36 34.05
C GLN A 37 -0.90 -3.45 32.88
N ILE A 38 -1.47 -3.63 31.69
CA ILE A 38 -1.08 -2.87 30.50
C ILE A 38 -1.29 -1.35 30.65
N ASP A 39 -2.29 -0.93 31.43
CA ASP A 39 -2.50 0.49 31.78
C ASP A 39 -1.29 1.04 32.52
N LYS A 40 -0.73 0.26 33.44
CA LYS A 40 0.45 0.62 34.24
C LYS A 40 1.69 0.76 33.36
N PHE A 41 1.87 -0.11 32.37
CA PHE A 41 2.95 0.02 31.39
C PHE A 41 2.88 1.39 30.69
N PHE A 42 1.71 1.76 30.15
CA PHE A 42 1.55 3.03 29.43
C PHE A 42 1.63 4.27 30.33
N SER A 43 1.19 4.19 31.59
CA SER A 43 1.22 5.33 32.50
C SER A 43 2.56 5.53 33.23
N GLU A 44 3.32 4.45 33.49
CA GLU A 44 4.51 4.50 34.34
C GLU A 44 5.81 4.12 33.62
N GLU A 45 5.79 3.10 32.76
CA GLU A 45 7.03 2.60 32.14
C GLU A 45 7.30 3.27 30.80
N PHE A 46 6.29 3.38 29.95
CA PHE A 46 6.39 4.01 28.65
C PHE A 46 6.96 5.44 28.71
N PRO A 47 6.53 6.33 29.63
CA PRO A 47 7.13 7.66 29.75
C PRO A 47 8.62 7.62 30.09
N LYS A 48 9.07 6.67 30.93
CA LYS A 48 10.48 6.54 31.30
C LYS A 48 11.34 6.08 30.12
N ILE A 49 10.79 5.23 29.25
CA ILE A 49 11.50 4.79 28.03
C ILE A 49 11.65 5.99 27.08
N VAL A 50 10.59 6.78 26.90
CA VAL A 50 10.61 7.99 26.06
C VAL A 50 11.48 9.11 26.68
N GLU A 51 11.55 9.25 28.00
CA GLU A 51 12.35 10.27 28.69
C GLU A 51 13.85 9.95 28.74
N LYS A 52 14.21 8.67 28.83
CA LYS A 52 15.62 8.23 28.80
C LYS A 52 16.29 8.54 27.46
N ASP A 53 15.50 8.70 26.41
CA ASP A 53 15.98 9.09 25.10
C ASP A 53 15.13 10.19 24.46
N PRO A 54 15.34 11.45 24.87
CA PRO A 54 14.61 12.58 24.34
C PRO A 54 14.96 12.91 22.87
N MET A 55 15.99 12.26 22.31
CA MET A 55 16.40 12.39 20.90
C MET A 55 15.90 11.21 20.03
N GLY A 56 15.32 10.16 20.63
CA GLY A 56 14.72 9.01 19.93
C GLY A 56 15.73 8.01 19.35
N GLU A 57 16.92 7.88 19.95
CA GLU A 57 17.90 6.85 19.56
C GLU A 57 17.60 5.45 20.14
N ASP A 58 16.63 5.30 21.04
CA ASP A 58 16.12 4.02 21.53
C ASP A 58 15.10 3.48 20.51
N TYR A 59 15.64 3.03 19.39
CA TYR A 59 14.92 2.60 18.19
C TYR A 59 13.85 1.54 18.47
N GLU A 60 13.94 0.79 19.57
CA GLU A 60 13.06 -0.34 19.84
C GLU A 60 11.59 0.06 19.98
N ILE A 61 11.29 1.08 20.80
CA ILE A 61 9.90 1.53 20.99
C ILE A 61 9.37 2.17 19.71
N ASP A 62 10.14 3.01 19.03
CA ASP A 62 9.67 3.62 17.80
C ASP A 62 9.42 2.58 16.69
N LEU A 63 10.26 1.54 16.59
CA LEU A 63 10.04 0.41 15.70
C LEU A 63 8.81 -0.41 16.09
N LEU A 64 8.55 -0.60 17.38
CA LEU A 64 7.40 -1.35 17.88
C LEU A 64 6.08 -0.69 17.44
N PHE A 65 6.00 0.65 17.50
CA PHE A 65 4.80 1.40 17.12
C PHE A 65 4.78 1.83 15.64
N ALA A 66 5.88 1.67 14.89
CA ALA A 66 5.97 2.04 13.48
C ALA A 66 4.83 1.48 12.59
N PRO A 67 4.32 0.23 12.79
CA PRO A 67 3.17 -0.26 12.03
C PRO A 67 1.90 0.58 12.23
N ALA A 68 1.67 1.12 13.43
CA ALA A 68 0.51 1.97 13.73
C ALA A 68 0.60 3.37 13.08
N PHE A 69 1.82 3.80 12.75
CA PHE A 69 2.11 5.07 12.07
C PHE A 69 2.59 4.90 10.63
N THR A 70 2.30 3.76 10.02
CA THR A 70 2.51 3.56 8.59
C THR A 70 1.18 3.86 7.87
N PRO A 71 1.05 5.01 7.18
CA PRO A 71 -0.22 5.41 6.56
C PRO A 71 -0.61 4.44 5.44
N LYS A 72 -1.87 4.00 5.47
CA LYS A 72 -2.51 3.27 4.37
C LYS A 72 -2.84 4.21 3.22
N VAL A 73 -3.12 3.67 2.04
CA VAL A 73 -3.56 4.48 0.88
C VAL A 73 -4.80 5.30 1.21
N SER A 74 -5.73 4.76 2.00
CA SER A 74 -6.91 5.48 2.50
C SER A 74 -6.54 6.72 3.32
N ASP A 75 -5.51 6.61 4.16
CA ASP A 75 -5.04 7.71 5.02
C ASP A 75 -4.35 8.78 4.18
N LYS A 76 -3.67 8.37 3.10
CA LYS A 76 -3.14 9.29 2.10
C LYS A 76 -4.28 9.98 1.34
N ALA A 77 -5.29 9.25 0.88
CA ALA A 77 -6.36 9.74 -0.01
C ALA A 77 -7.06 11.01 0.47
N ILE A 78 -7.20 11.21 1.78
CA ILE A 78 -7.83 12.42 2.34
C ILE A 78 -7.13 13.73 1.94
N PHE A 79 -5.84 13.66 1.58
CA PHE A 79 -5.03 14.81 1.19
C PHE A 79 -5.09 15.10 -0.32
N SER A 80 -5.70 14.24 -1.14
CA SER A 80 -5.65 14.38 -2.60
C SER A 80 -6.25 15.70 -3.09
N LYS A 81 -7.44 16.08 -2.59
CA LYS A 81 -8.08 17.34 -2.96
C LYS A 81 -7.26 18.58 -2.65
N ILE A 82 -6.62 18.63 -1.49
CA ILE A 82 -5.82 19.80 -1.10
C ILE A 82 -4.52 19.87 -1.90
N LEU A 83 -3.94 18.72 -2.25
CA LEU A 83 -2.71 18.63 -3.06
C LEU A 83 -2.96 18.89 -4.55
N ASP A 84 -4.19 18.79 -5.05
CA ASP A 84 -4.51 19.26 -6.40
C ASP A 84 -4.38 20.80 -6.53
N GLU A 85 -4.56 21.53 -5.43
CA GLU A 85 -4.55 23.00 -5.40
C GLU A 85 -3.19 23.61 -5.04
N ILE A 86 -2.28 22.82 -4.46
CA ILE A 86 -0.97 23.30 -4.00
C ILE A 86 0.17 22.39 -4.45
N ASP A 87 1.34 22.97 -4.63
CA ASP A 87 2.60 22.24 -4.80
C ASP A 87 3.41 22.38 -3.51
N LEU A 88 3.91 21.25 -2.99
CA LEU A 88 4.77 21.22 -1.81
C LEU A 88 6.16 20.76 -2.23
N THR A 89 7.17 21.48 -1.78
CA THR A 89 8.58 21.08 -1.93
C THR A 89 9.00 20.18 -0.76
N ALA A 90 10.14 19.51 -0.87
CA ALA A 90 10.72 18.77 0.24
C ALA A 90 10.97 19.67 1.47
N GLN A 91 11.34 20.94 1.26
CA GLN A 91 11.50 21.91 2.34
C GLN A 91 10.15 22.22 3.02
N ASP A 92 9.06 22.33 2.25
CA ASP A 92 7.73 22.53 2.84
C ASP A 92 7.32 21.36 3.74
N VAL A 93 7.67 20.14 3.35
CA VAL A 93 7.42 18.93 4.15
C VAL A 93 8.22 18.97 5.45
N GLU A 94 9.50 19.36 5.42
CA GLU A 94 10.32 19.49 6.64
C GLU A 94 9.81 20.63 7.55
N ASP A 95 9.30 21.73 7.01
CA ASP A 95 8.65 22.78 7.80
C ASP A 95 7.38 22.27 8.48
N ILE A 96 6.55 21.50 7.76
CA ILE A 96 5.33 20.87 8.30
C ILE A 96 5.70 19.94 9.46
N ILE A 97 6.72 19.11 9.29
CA ILE A 97 7.23 18.21 10.34
C ILE A 97 7.67 19.03 11.56
N SER A 98 8.50 20.04 11.36
CA SER A 98 9.04 20.86 12.45
C SER A 98 7.93 21.57 13.24
N GLU A 99 6.87 22.00 12.56
CA GLU A 99 5.71 22.61 13.19
C GLU A 99 4.88 21.58 13.97
N LEU A 100 4.68 20.38 13.44
CA LEU A 100 3.97 19.30 14.14
C LEU A 100 4.71 18.82 15.40
N GLU A 101 6.05 18.74 15.36
CA GLU A 101 6.88 18.36 16.51
C GLU A 101 6.72 19.34 17.69
N ARG A 102 6.53 20.64 17.41
CA ARG A 102 6.30 21.65 18.45
C ARG A 102 4.93 21.52 19.13
N ARG A 103 3.97 20.83 18.51
CA ARG A 103 2.59 20.71 19.01
C ARG A 103 2.44 19.66 20.13
N ASN A 104 3.48 18.91 20.48
CA ASN A 104 3.46 17.90 21.55
C ASN A 104 2.25 16.95 21.46
N LEU A 105 1.97 16.47 20.24
CA LEU A 105 0.80 15.66 19.93
C LEU A 105 0.74 14.38 20.78
N GLN A 106 -0.49 13.92 21.03
CA GLN A 106 -0.75 12.69 21.78
C GLN A 106 -1.26 11.61 20.82
N ALA A 107 -0.60 10.46 20.82
CA ALA A 107 -1.04 9.27 20.14
C ALA A 107 -2.08 8.54 21.00
N ASN A 108 -3.26 8.30 20.43
CA ASN A 108 -4.34 7.57 21.08
C ASN A 108 -4.36 6.12 20.60
N PHE A 109 -4.25 5.19 21.54
CA PHE A 109 -4.24 3.76 21.28
C PHE A 109 -5.40 3.06 22.00
N TYR A 110 -5.81 1.92 21.49
CA TYR A 110 -6.72 1.04 22.20
C TYR A 110 -6.36 -0.44 21.99
N ILE A 111 -6.78 -1.27 22.94
CA ILE A 111 -6.76 -2.73 22.83
C ILE A 111 -8.16 -3.27 23.06
N THR A 112 -8.45 -4.37 22.38
CA THR A 112 -9.73 -5.08 22.50
C THR A 112 -9.46 -6.42 23.16
N ILE A 113 -9.91 -6.57 24.41
CA ILE A 113 -9.75 -7.80 25.18
C ILE A 113 -11.06 -8.59 25.11
N LYS A 114 -11.03 -9.75 24.47
CA LYS A 114 -12.15 -10.69 24.47
C LYS A 114 -12.07 -11.60 25.69
N ARG A 115 -13.01 -11.45 26.62
CA ARG A 115 -13.28 -12.40 27.72
C ARG A 115 -14.55 -13.18 27.37
N ARG A 116 -14.73 -14.37 27.97
CA ARG A 116 -15.72 -15.40 27.59
C ARG A 116 -17.07 -14.84 27.09
N ASP A 117 -17.63 -13.84 27.76
CA ASP A 117 -18.91 -13.21 27.38
C ASP A 117 -18.84 -11.67 27.20
N GLU A 118 -17.66 -11.06 27.28
CA GLU A 118 -17.51 -9.60 27.28
C GLU A 118 -16.31 -9.14 26.45
N THR A 119 -16.51 -8.09 25.66
CA THR A 119 -15.42 -7.38 24.97
C THR A 119 -15.13 -6.10 25.73
N VAL A 120 -13.94 -6.01 26.31
CA VAL A 120 -13.48 -4.82 27.04
C VAL A 120 -12.50 -4.05 26.16
N VAL A 121 -12.78 -2.77 25.92
CA VAL A 121 -11.87 -1.86 25.24
C VAL A 121 -11.12 -1.03 26.27
N ARG A 122 -9.79 -1.06 26.23
CA ARG A 122 -8.95 -0.15 27.02
C ARG A 122 -8.27 0.85 26.11
N ASN A 123 -8.24 2.11 26.54
CA ASN A 123 -7.68 3.22 25.78
C ASN A 123 -6.48 3.79 26.51
N PHE A 124 -5.49 4.25 25.74
CA PHE A 124 -4.23 4.80 26.23
C PHE A 124 -3.91 6.04 25.41
N SER A 125 -3.33 7.04 26.06
CA SER A 125 -2.80 8.23 25.40
C SER A 125 -1.35 8.36 25.81
N VAL A 126 -0.46 8.45 24.82
CA VAL A 126 0.97 8.68 25.05
C VAL A 126 1.48 9.79 24.15
N ARG A 127 2.57 10.43 24.57
CA ARG A 127 3.24 11.43 23.73
C ARG A 127 3.67 10.76 22.41
N LEU A 128 3.34 11.40 21.30
CA LEU A 128 3.82 10.96 19.99
C LEU A 128 5.32 11.25 19.85
N GLY A 129 6.11 10.20 19.60
CA GLY A 129 7.54 10.32 19.33
C GLY A 129 7.83 10.99 17.99
N ASN A 130 8.90 11.78 17.93
CA ASN A 130 9.30 12.53 16.73
C ASN A 130 9.63 11.59 15.55
N VAL A 131 10.21 10.41 15.81
CA VAL A 131 10.54 9.42 14.77
C VAL A 131 9.28 8.92 14.08
N ASN A 132 8.27 8.51 14.85
CA ASN A 132 7.00 8.03 14.31
C ASN A 132 6.21 9.13 13.59
N LEU A 133 6.23 10.37 14.12
CA LEU A 133 5.67 11.55 13.44
C LEU A 133 6.36 11.78 12.09
N ARG A 134 7.69 11.88 12.08
CA ARG A 134 8.49 12.08 10.86
C ARG A 134 8.24 10.98 9.84
N ARG A 135 8.25 9.72 10.30
CA ARG A 135 7.96 8.55 9.46
C ARG A 135 6.57 8.67 8.83
N TYR A 136 5.54 8.96 9.62
CA TYR A 136 4.17 9.09 9.12
C TYR A 136 4.09 10.17 8.03
N VAL A 137 4.58 11.38 8.30
CA VAL A 137 4.51 12.51 7.36
C VAL A 137 5.29 12.24 6.09
N ARG A 138 6.51 11.69 6.19
CA ARG A 138 7.32 11.33 5.01
C ARG A 138 6.62 10.27 4.15
N LEU A 139 6.01 9.27 4.78
CA LEU A 139 5.27 8.23 4.07
C LEU A 139 3.98 8.74 3.42
N LEU A 140 3.46 9.91 3.78
CA LEU A 140 2.36 10.55 3.04
C LEU A 140 2.77 11.01 1.64
N ASN A 141 4.08 11.10 1.33
CA ASN A 141 4.62 11.51 0.03
C ASN A 141 3.99 12.82 -0.49
N LEU A 142 3.87 13.84 0.37
CA LEU A 142 3.13 15.08 0.07
C LEU A 142 3.76 15.91 -1.07
N GLU A 143 5.06 15.74 -1.29
CA GLU A 143 5.85 16.39 -2.36
C GLU A 143 5.64 15.75 -3.74
N TYR A 144 5.10 14.54 -3.80
CA TYR A 144 4.83 13.85 -5.05
C TYR A 144 3.33 13.90 -5.36
N LYS A 145 2.98 14.25 -6.60
CA LYS A 145 1.62 14.10 -7.13
C LYS A 145 1.61 13.81 -8.63
N PRO A 146 0.57 13.15 -9.16
CA PRO A 146 0.38 13.05 -10.60
C PRO A 146 0.38 14.44 -11.25
N SER A 147 0.78 14.53 -12.52
CA SER A 147 0.63 15.78 -13.27
C SER A 147 -0.84 16.17 -13.38
N LYS A 148 -1.11 17.46 -13.60
CA LYS A 148 -2.48 18.00 -13.65
C LYS A 148 -3.36 17.25 -14.67
N GLU A 149 -2.78 16.88 -15.81
CA GLU A 149 -3.44 16.11 -16.84
C GLU A 149 -3.82 14.71 -16.36
N ILE A 150 -2.90 13.97 -15.73
CA ILE A 150 -3.17 12.65 -15.14
C ILE A 150 -4.22 12.77 -14.03
N SER A 151 -4.13 13.78 -13.15
CA SER A 151 -5.14 14.02 -12.12
C SER A 151 -6.55 14.16 -12.73
N GLN A 152 -6.69 14.93 -13.80
CA GLN A 152 -7.96 15.13 -14.49
C GLN A 152 -8.47 13.83 -15.15
N MET A 153 -7.58 13.06 -15.77
CA MET A 153 -7.95 11.75 -16.34
C MET A 153 -8.41 10.78 -15.24
N VAL A 154 -7.73 10.75 -14.09
CA VAL A 154 -8.12 9.93 -12.93
C VAL A 154 -9.50 10.34 -12.41
N ASP A 155 -9.82 11.63 -12.35
CA ASP A 155 -11.14 12.12 -11.95
C ASP A 155 -12.26 11.63 -12.88
N VAL A 156 -12.01 11.59 -14.19
CA VAL A 156 -12.98 11.11 -15.19
C VAL A 156 -13.16 9.58 -15.09
N VAL A 157 -12.04 8.85 -15.01
CA VAL A 157 -12.02 7.38 -15.06
C VAL A 157 -12.55 6.76 -13.77
N PHE A 158 -12.06 7.21 -12.60
CA PHE A 158 -12.36 6.58 -11.30
C PHE A 158 -13.43 7.30 -10.48
N ARG A 159 -13.81 8.53 -10.85
CA ARG A 159 -14.89 9.31 -10.23
C ARG A 159 -14.78 9.38 -8.70
N ASN A 160 -15.62 8.65 -7.97
CA ASN A 160 -15.67 8.65 -6.51
C ASN A 160 -14.41 8.04 -5.87
N GLU A 161 -13.65 7.25 -6.61
CA GLU A 161 -12.40 6.64 -6.14
C GLU A 161 -11.15 7.42 -6.59
N SER A 162 -11.32 8.59 -7.24
CA SER A 162 -10.21 9.35 -7.80
C SER A 162 -9.21 9.80 -6.74
N ASP A 163 -9.67 10.20 -5.55
CA ASP A 163 -8.80 10.57 -4.43
C ASP A 163 -7.89 9.42 -3.99
N PHE A 164 -8.40 8.18 -4.01
CA PHE A 164 -7.66 6.98 -3.67
C PHE A 164 -6.59 6.68 -4.72
N VAL A 165 -6.97 6.72 -6.01
CA VAL A 165 -6.03 6.49 -7.12
C VAL A 165 -4.96 7.57 -7.18
N LYS A 166 -5.31 8.86 -7.00
CA LYS A 166 -4.33 9.94 -6.89
C LYS A 166 -3.34 9.67 -5.77
N ALA A 167 -3.79 9.18 -4.62
CA ALA A 167 -2.92 8.85 -3.49
C ALA A 167 -1.96 7.69 -3.76
N ILE A 168 -2.36 6.70 -4.55
CA ILE A 168 -1.47 5.66 -5.04
C ILE A 168 -0.36 6.26 -5.92
N LEU A 169 -0.74 7.16 -6.83
CA LEU A 169 0.17 7.77 -7.79
C LEU A 169 1.14 8.79 -7.17
N ARG A 170 1.00 9.09 -5.86
CA ARG A 170 1.94 9.93 -5.10
C ARG A 170 3.19 9.15 -4.69
N ASP A 171 3.99 8.82 -5.69
CA ASP A 171 5.30 8.22 -5.49
C ASP A 171 6.25 8.69 -6.58
N LYS A 172 7.54 8.85 -6.24
CA LYS A 172 8.60 9.15 -7.21
C LYS A 172 8.69 8.10 -8.31
N PHE A 173 8.25 6.87 -8.03
CA PHE A 173 8.18 5.78 -9.00
C PHE A 173 7.47 6.19 -10.29
N TRP A 174 6.38 6.96 -10.19
CA TRP A 174 5.56 7.40 -11.33
C TRP A 174 6.12 8.61 -12.08
N LYS A 175 7.24 9.19 -11.62
CA LYS A 175 7.86 10.38 -12.24
C LYS A 175 8.82 10.07 -13.37
N GLU A 176 9.09 8.80 -13.64
CA GLU A 176 9.83 8.41 -14.84
C GLU A 176 8.99 8.67 -16.09
N GLU A 177 9.62 9.29 -17.10
CA GLU A 177 8.95 9.79 -18.32
C GLU A 177 8.07 8.72 -18.98
N TRP A 178 8.58 7.49 -19.12
CA TRP A 178 7.85 6.41 -19.79
C TRP A 178 6.65 5.92 -18.97
N ARG A 179 6.72 5.94 -17.63
CA ARG A 179 5.60 5.54 -16.76
C ARG A 179 4.51 6.58 -16.76
N GLU A 180 4.89 7.86 -16.74
CA GLU A 180 3.94 8.96 -16.83
C GLU A 180 3.22 8.93 -18.20
N GLU A 181 3.96 8.71 -19.28
CA GLU A 181 3.40 8.57 -20.63
C GLU A 181 2.49 7.34 -20.74
N PHE A 182 2.92 6.19 -20.21
CA PHE A 182 2.10 4.99 -20.17
C PHE A 182 0.79 5.22 -19.41
N LEU A 183 0.85 5.83 -18.21
CA LEU A 183 -0.35 6.16 -17.42
C LEU A 183 -1.30 7.04 -18.22
N ARG A 184 -0.79 8.05 -18.94
CA ARG A 184 -1.62 8.92 -19.79
C ARG A 184 -2.37 8.10 -20.84
N VAL A 185 -1.68 7.25 -21.58
CA VAL A 185 -2.28 6.41 -22.63
C VAL A 185 -3.25 5.40 -22.03
N TYR A 186 -2.88 4.76 -20.93
CA TYR A 186 -3.70 3.76 -20.25
C TYR A 186 -5.02 4.36 -19.72
N LEU A 187 -4.96 5.55 -19.12
CA LEU A 187 -6.16 6.25 -18.65
C LEU A 187 -7.02 6.74 -19.81
N LEU A 188 -6.42 7.19 -20.92
CA LEU A 188 -7.15 7.57 -22.13
C LEU A 188 -7.89 6.36 -22.74
N TYR A 189 -7.22 5.22 -22.85
CA TYR A 189 -7.83 3.95 -23.27
C TYR A 189 -8.98 3.57 -22.33
N SER A 190 -8.75 3.63 -21.01
CA SER A 190 -9.73 3.27 -19.98
C SER A 190 -10.96 4.20 -19.98
N ALA A 191 -10.79 5.47 -20.33
CA ALA A 191 -11.89 6.43 -20.44
C ALA A 191 -12.83 6.12 -21.63
N GLY A 192 -12.30 5.55 -22.71
CA GLY A 192 -13.05 5.18 -23.92
C GLY A 192 -13.59 3.75 -23.94
N GLY A 193 -13.12 2.89 -23.04
CA GLY A 193 -13.44 1.45 -22.99
C GLY A 193 -14.45 1.06 -21.90
N PRO A 194 -14.59 -0.24 -21.60
CA PRO A 194 -15.28 -0.71 -20.40
C PRO A 194 -14.48 -0.23 -19.19
N GLY A 195 -15.00 0.77 -18.47
CA GLY A 195 -14.26 1.47 -17.42
C GLY A 195 -13.50 0.57 -16.44
N ILE A 196 -12.35 1.03 -15.96
CA ILE A 196 -11.46 0.31 -15.05
C ILE A 196 -11.92 0.41 -13.59
N SER A 197 -11.88 -0.71 -12.85
CA SER A 197 -12.07 -0.72 -11.40
C SER A 197 -10.77 -0.44 -10.64
N VAL A 198 -10.86 0.12 -9.43
CA VAL A 198 -9.69 0.27 -8.54
C VAL A 198 -9.03 -1.07 -8.23
N GLU A 199 -9.80 -2.14 -8.14
CA GLU A 199 -9.27 -3.49 -7.93
C GLU A 199 -8.35 -3.92 -9.08
N LYS A 200 -8.81 -3.80 -10.34
CA LYS A 200 -7.98 -4.09 -11.52
C LYS A 200 -6.76 -3.18 -11.60
N PHE A 201 -6.94 -1.89 -11.31
CA PHE A 201 -5.83 -0.95 -11.23
C PHE A 201 -4.79 -1.38 -10.18
N ASN A 202 -5.21 -1.90 -9.03
CA ASN A 202 -4.27 -2.44 -8.03
C ASN A 202 -3.44 -3.61 -8.55
N PHE A 203 -3.97 -4.46 -9.43
CA PHE A 203 -3.20 -5.52 -10.08
C PHE A 203 -2.17 -4.97 -11.08
N LEU A 204 -2.51 -3.91 -11.84
CA LEU A 204 -1.54 -3.20 -12.66
C LEU A 204 -0.38 -2.65 -11.82
N LEU A 205 -0.69 -2.02 -10.69
CA LEU A 205 0.32 -1.48 -9.78
C LEU A 205 1.22 -2.58 -9.20
N LYS A 206 0.66 -3.74 -8.84
CA LYS A 206 1.46 -4.89 -8.35
C LYS A 206 2.52 -5.31 -9.36
N ILE A 207 2.18 -5.34 -10.65
CA ILE A 207 3.14 -5.70 -11.70
C ILE A 207 4.24 -4.64 -11.80
N PHE A 208 3.86 -3.36 -11.86
CA PHE A 208 4.81 -2.25 -11.99
C PHE A 208 5.74 -2.14 -10.77
N LEU A 209 5.18 -2.18 -9.55
CA LEU A 209 5.94 -2.07 -8.30
C LEU A 209 6.74 -3.34 -7.99
N GLY A 210 6.28 -4.51 -8.45
CA GLY A 210 7.02 -5.77 -8.37
C GLY A 210 8.23 -5.82 -9.32
N ASN A 211 8.26 -4.96 -10.33
CA ASN A 211 9.32 -4.88 -11.34
C ASN A 211 9.86 -3.45 -11.45
N PRO A 212 10.44 -2.88 -10.38
CA PRO A 212 10.80 -1.47 -10.32
C PRO A 212 11.96 -1.09 -11.24
N THR A 213 12.74 -2.08 -11.69
CA THR A 213 13.87 -1.91 -12.61
C THR A 213 13.46 -2.00 -14.08
N ALA A 214 12.18 -2.28 -14.37
CA ALA A 214 11.70 -2.31 -15.74
C ALA A 214 11.95 -0.94 -16.40
N SER A 215 12.48 -0.98 -17.62
CA SER A 215 12.89 0.22 -18.37
C SER A 215 11.83 0.70 -19.35
N SER A 216 10.83 -0.14 -19.66
CA SER A 216 9.76 0.17 -20.60
C SER A 216 8.48 -0.62 -20.30
N VAL A 217 7.38 -0.18 -20.92
CA VAL A 217 6.10 -0.92 -20.91
C VAL A 217 6.19 -2.25 -21.66
N TYR A 218 7.10 -2.40 -22.63
CA TYR A 218 7.31 -3.66 -23.35
C TYR A 218 7.86 -4.74 -22.42
N GLU A 219 8.83 -4.40 -21.55
CA GLU A 219 9.32 -5.35 -20.55
C GLU A 219 8.20 -5.79 -19.59
N ILE A 220 7.35 -4.85 -19.16
CA ILE A 220 6.18 -5.18 -18.34
C ILE A 220 5.21 -6.10 -19.08
N TYR A 221 4.98 -5.87 -20.38
CA TYR A 221 4.12 -6.70 -21.22
C TYR A 221 4.65 -8.12 -21.39
N GLU A 222 5.97 -8.29 -21.57
CA GLU A 222 6.60 -9.61 -21.63
C GLU A 222 6.51 -10.33 -20.28
N LEU A 223 6.85 -9.64 -19.19
CA LEU A 223 6.76 -10.18 -17.81
C LEU A 223 5.35 -10.63 -17.44
N LEU A 224 4.32 -10.01 -18.01
CA LEU A 224 2.93 -10.42 -17.80
C LEU A 224 2.67 -11.86 -18.25
N GLN A 225 3.38 -12.40 -19.24
CA GLN A 225 3.25 -13.83 -19.61
C GLN A 225 3.67 -14.73 -18.45
N ASP A 226 4.80 -14.44 -17.82
CA ASP A 226 5.31 -15.23 -16.70
C ASP A 226 4.38 -15.11 -15.48
N VAL A 227 3.88 -13.91 -15.21
CA VAL A 227 2.90 -13.66 -14.13
C VAL A 227 1.61 -14.43 -14.37
N ILE A 228 1.09 -14.45 -15.60
CA ILE A 228 -0.11 -15.22 -15.98
C ILE A 228 0.17 -16.72 -15.83
N GLY A 229 1.29 -17.22 -16.36
CA GLY A 229 1.66 -18.64 -16.25
C GLY A 229 1.80 -19.10 -14.81
N TRP A 230 2.45 -18.30 -13.96
CA TRP A 230 2.55 -18.58 -12.53
C TRP A 230 1.17 -18.55 -11.85
N SER A 231 0.34 -17.55 -12.12
CA SER A 231 -1.00 -17.41 -11.53
C SER A 231 -1.93 -18.56 -11.94
N GLN A 232 -1.89 -18.96 -13.21
CA GLN A 232 -2.60 -20.13 -13.73
C GLN A 232 -2.18 -21.40 -12.98
N SER A 233 -0.88 -21.58 -12.77
CA SER A 233 -0.38 -22.74 -12.03
C SER A 233 -0.89 -22.79 -10.58
N GLN A 234 -1.06 -21.64 -9.92
CA GLN A 234 -1.64 -21.58 -8.57
C GLN A 234 -3.13 -21.94 -8.59
N VAL A 235 -3.90 -21.45 -9.57
CA VAL A 235 -5.31 -21.82 -9.77
C VAL A 235 -5.43 -23.32 -10.01
N ASP A 236 -4.61 -23.89 -10.88
CA ASP A 236 -4.64 -25.32 -11.22
C ASP A 236 -4.28 -26.19 -10.00
N ASN A 237 -3.31 -25.77 -9.20
CA ASN A 237 -2.95 -26.44 -7.94
C ASN A 237 -4.13 -26.47 -6.96
N LEU A 238 -4.84 -25.34 -6.81
CA LEU A 238 -6.01 -25.25 -5.93
C LEU A 238 -7.19 -26.09 -6.45
N LYS A 239 -7.46 -26.07 -7.77
CA LYS A 239 -8.52 -26.88 -8.39
C LYS A 239 -8.27 -28.38 -8.28
N THR A 240 -7.01 -28.79 -8.44
CA THR A 240 -6.64 -30.22 -8.48
C THR A 240 -6.23 -30.77 -7.11
N GLY A 241 -6.01 -29.90 -6.12
CA GLY A 241 -5.44 -30.27 -4.82
C GLY A 241 -3.97 -30.74 -4.90
N ARG A 242 -3.30 -30.52 -6.04
CA ARG A 242 -1.93 -30.99 -6.28
C ARG A 242 -0.95 -29.87 -5.92
N LYS A 243 0.01 -30.13 -5.04
CA LYS A 243 1.19 -29.26 -4.93
C LYS A 243 2.08 -29.48 -6.15
N GLN A 244 2.68 -28.40 -6.65
CA GLN A 244 3.88 -28.50 -7.48
C GLN A 244 4.97 -29.19 -6.67
N PHE A 245 5.30 -30.42 -7.04
CA PHE A 245 6.54 -31.03 -6.61
C PHE A 245 7.64 -30.53 -7.53
N PHE A 246 8.73 -30.02 -6.96
CA PHE A 246 9.93 -29.62 -7.72
C PHE A 246 10.60 -30.79 -8.47
N ASN A 247 10.10 -32.03 -8.30
CA ASN A 247 10.69 -33.23 -8.86
C ASN A 247 9.61 -34.26 -9.23
N GLU A 248 9.53 -34.64 -10.50
CA GLU A 248 8.57 -35.62 -11.05
C GLU A 248 8.63 -36.99 -10.36
N MET A 249 9.80 -37.39 -9.84
CA MET A 249 9.94 -38.63 -9.06
C MET A 249 9.19 -38.60 -7.72
N ILE A 250 9.11 -37.43 -7.08
CA ILE A 250 8.36 -37.27 -5.83
C ILE A 250 6.86 -37.32 -6.14
N GLU A 251 6.44 -36.72 -7.25
CA GLU A 251 5.05 -36.78 -7.73
C GLU A 251 4.57 -38.22 -7.98
N GLN A 252 5.43 -39.08 -8.55
CA GLN A 252 5.09 -40.50 -8.77
C GLN A 252 4.90 -41.27 -7.45
N GLY A 253 5.66 -40.95 -6.40
CA GLY A 253 5.49 -41.56 -5.07
C GLY A 253 4.15 -41.18 -4.41
N TYR A 254 3.76 -39.91 -4.47
CA TYR A 254 2.48 -39.43 -3.92
C TYR A 254 1.24 -39.85 -4.72
N ARG A 255 1.40 -40.28 -5.98
CA ARG A 255 0.28 -40.83 -6.79
C ARG A 255 -0.17 -42.22 -6.33
N ILE A 256 0.69 -42.98 -5.65
CA ILE A 256 0.41 -44.37 -5.23
C ILE A 256 -0.21 -44.40 -3.83
N GLU A 257 0.18 -43.48 -2.94
CA GLU A 257 -0.32 -43.40 -1.57
C GLU A 257 -1.38 -42.29 -1.45
N GLY A 258 -2.64 -42.62 -1.75
CA GLY A 258 -3.84 -41.95 -1.22
C GLY A 258 -3.85 -40.41 -1.17
N GLY A 259 -4.49 -39.80 -2.16
CA GLY A 259 -4.61 -38.34 -2.30
C GLY A 259 -5.00 -37.59 -1.02
N ASP A 260 -4.16 -36.63 -0.64
CA ASP A 260 -4.46 -35.59 0.34
C ASP A 260 -5.56 -34.68 -0.22
N LYS A 261 -6.82 -35.13 -0.12
CA LYS A 261 -8.02 -34.35 -0.46
C LYS A 261 -8.29 -33.36 0.65
N ARG A 262 -7.53 -32.28 0.71
CA ARG A 262 -7.92 -31.11 1.51
C ARG A 262 -9.12 -30.44 0.84
N SER A 263 -10.06 -29.97 1.65
CA SER A 263 -11.17 -29.15 1.17
C SER A 263 -10.59 -27.94 0.42
N VAL A 264 -10.99 -27.78 -0.84
CA VAL A 264 -10.67 -26.57 -1.61
C VAL A 264 -11.26 -25.40 -0.84
N ASP A 265 -10.42 -24.45 -0.45
CA ASP A 265 -10.92 -23.16 0.04
C ASP A 265 -11.50 -22.41 -1.16
N GLU A 266 -12.82 -22.50 -1.34
CA GLU A 266 -13.53 -21.87 -2.46
C GLU A 266 -13.31 -20.35 -2.47
N SER A 267 -13.09 -19.72 -1.31
CA SER A 267 -12.79 -18.30 -1.25
C SER A 267 -11.41 -18.00 -1.82
N GLU A 268 -10.40 -18.79 -1.45
CA GLU A 268 -9.05 -18.65 -2.01
C GLU A 268 -9.03 -18.92 -3.51
N LEU A 269 -9.73 -19.97 -3.97
CA LEU A 269 -9.82 -20.30 -5.38
C LEU A 269 -10.46 -19.16 -6.19
N ASN A 270 -11.61 -18.64 -5.75
CA ASN A 270 -12.28 -17.53 -6.42
C ASN A 270 -11.41 -16.26 -6.48
N GLN A 271 -10.63 -16.00 -5.43
CA GLN A 271 -9.69 -14.89 -5.40
C GLN A 271 -8.58 -15.06 -6.45
N ARG A 272 -8.01 -16.26 -6.55
CA ARG A 272 -6.94 -16.56 -7.54
C ARG A 272 -7.45 -16.55 -8.97
N GLU A 273 -8.66 -17.04 -9.21
CA GLU A 273 -9.29 -16.96 -10.54
C GLU A 273 -9.56 -15.52 -10.95
N THR A 274 -9.97 -14.67 -10.00
CA THR A 274 -10.16 -13.23 -10.24
C THR A 274 -8.83 -12.52 -10.54
N GLU A 275 -7.79 -12.81 -9.76
CA GLU A 275 -6.44 -12.31 -10.00
C GLU A 275 -5.92 -12.69 -11.40
N LEU A 276 -6.02 -13.98 -11.77
CA LEU A 276 -5.63 -14.48 -13.08
C LEU A 276 -6.40 -13.77 -14.20
N ARG A 277 -7.72 -13.63 -14.07
CA ARG A 277 -8.55 -12.93 -15.05
C ARG A 277 -8.06 -11.50 -15.24
N TYR A 278 -7.78 -10.76 -14.17
CA TYR A 278 -7.26 -9.40 -14.29
C TYR A 278 -5.90 -9.34 -14.97
N TYR A 279 -4.98 -10.28 -14.71
CA TYR A 279 -3.69 -10.30 -15.41
C TYR A 279 -3.84 -10.57 -16.90
N ILE A 280 -4.74 -11.47 -17.31
CA ILE A 280 -5.06 -11.71 -18.72
C ILE A 280 -5.61 -10.44 -19.36
N GLU A 281 -6.63 -9.83 -18.76
CA GLU A 281 -7.22 -8.60 -19.30
C GLU A 281 -6.20 -7.45 -19.36
N LEU A 282 -5.38 -7.26 -18.34
CA LEU A 282 -4.33 -6.23 -18.32
C LEU A 282 -3.31 -6.45 -19.44
N LYS A 283 -2.96 -7.72 -19.71
CA LYS A 283 -2.07 -8.04 -20.81
C LYS A 283 -2.69 -7.70 -22.15
N ASP A 284 -3.94 -8.05 -22.37
CA ASP A 284 -4.65 -7.73 -23.62
C ASP A 284 -4.77 -6.21 -23.82
N GLU A 285 -5.11 -5.47 -22.77
CA GLU A 285 -5.18 -3.99 -22.79
C GLU A 285 -3.84 -3.35 -23.11
N ILE A 286 -2.77 -3.79 -22.43
CA ILE A 286 -1.42 -3.28 -22.69
C ILE A 286 -1.00 -3.64 -24.10
N GLY A 287 -1.23 -4.88 -24.56
CA GLY A 287 -0.95 -5.31 -25.93
C GLY A 287 -1.64 -4.42 -26.96
N TYR A 288 -2.93 -4.16 -26.78
CA TYR A 288 -3.69 -3.24 -27.63
C TYR A 288 -3.10 -1.83 -27.63
N ILE A 289 -2.72 -1.31 -26.47
CA ILE A 289 -2.08 0.01 -26.35
C ILE A 289 -0.74 0.03 -27.09
N LEU A 290 0.08 -1.02 -26.96
CA LEU A 290 1.38 -1.12 -27.64
C LEU A 290 1.22 -1.14 -29.16
N GLU A 291 0.24 -1.87 -29.68
CA GLU A 291 -0.05 -1.98 -31.11
C GLU A 291 -0.60 -0.67 -31.69
N ASN A 292 -1.40 0.07 -30.92
CA ASN A 292 -2.12 1.25 -31.37
C ASN A 292 -1.55 2.57 -30.83
N MET A 293 -0.31 2.57 -30.30
CA MET A 293 0.31 3.75 -29.68
C MET A 293 0.29 5.01 -30.55
N ARG A 294 0.35 4.86 -31.89
CA ARG A 294 0.31 6.00 -32.83
C ARG A 294 -1.03 6.74 -32.83
N GLU A 295 -2.10 6.07 -32.42
CA GLU A 295 -3.44 6.63 -32.31
C GLU A 295 -3.63 7.38 -30.99
N PHE A 296 -2.88 6.98 -29.96
CA PHE A 296 -2.97 7.55 -28.61
C PHE A 296 -1.97 8.70 -28.35
N LEU A 297 -0.89 8.80 -29.12
CA LEU A 297 0.19 9.77 -28.88
C LEU A 297 0.51 10.64 -30.11
N PRO A 298 0.97 11.90 -29.91
CA PRO A 298 1.65 12.65 -30.96
C PRO A 298 2.86 11.85 -31.47
N ILE A 299 3.07 11.82 -32.79
CA ILE A 299 4.04 10.95 -33.52
C ILE A 299 5.46 10.93 -32.92
N ASN A 300 5.90 12.00 -32.24
CA ASN A 300 7.22 12.08 -31.61
C ASN A 300 7.35 11.26 -30.31
N ASN A 301 6.28 11.04 -29.55
CA ASN A 301 6.30 10.29 -28.29
C ASN A 301 6.19 8.78 -28.53
N ALA A 302 5.41 8.36 -29.52
CA ALA A 302 5.28 6.95 -29.90
C ALA A 302 6.63 6.31 -30.30
N ARG A 303 7.54 7.09 -30.90
CA ARG A 303 8.90 6.62 -31.25
C ARG A 303 9.82 6.45 -30.04
N ARG A 304 9.58 7.15 -28.91
CA ARG A 304 10.36 6.99 -27.67
C ARG A 304 9.96 5.72 -26.93
N LEU A 305 8.67 5.41 -26.89
CA LEU A 305 8.18 4.15 -26.31
C LEU A 305 8.57 2.93 -27.15
N ALA A 306 8.52 3.02 -28.50
CA ALA A 306 8.88 1.94 -29.41
C ALA A 306 10.40 1.79 -29.68
N LYS A 307 11.24 2.70 -29.16
CA LYS A 307 12.70 2.57 -29.17
C LYS A 307 13.22 2.60 -27.73
N ILE A 308 13.07 1.48 -27.03
CA ILE A 308 14.00 0.86 -26.07
C ILE A 308 13.66 -0.63 -26.10
#